data_AF-A0A2V8DTQ0-F1
#
_entry.id   AF-A0A2V8DTQ0-F1
#
_cell.length_a   1.000
_cell.length_b   1.000
_cell.length_c   1.000
_cell.angle_alpha   90.00
_cell.angle_beta   90.00
_cell.angle_gamma   90.00
#
_symmetry.space_group_name_H-M   'P 1'
#
loop_
_entity.id
_entity.type
_entity.pdbx_description
1 polymer ?
#
loop_
_entity_poly.entity_id
_entity_poly.type
_entity_poly.pdbx_seq_one_letter_code
_entity_poly.pdbx_strand_id
1 'polypeptide(L)'
;MIGVLANPSEERALREFFELFKTPWEFCQPGCPYEVVLCTTEDRLDGITAFDDEQHIQIRSQLQGAALSWAGDRLPIYGNSITFRHQGTSVLIEESSGECVAFMERRGDKVFARVGYDLFRQVQTLLSKGQPPANAGVPTLELHIGLLRNLIVASGLALVEIPPVPEGHAFTACLTHDVDHPCLRRHKFDRTMFGFLYRAIFGSIVNVGRGRLSLRR
;
A
#
# COMPACT_ATOMS: atom_id res chain seq x y z
N MET A 1 -14.49 7.04 -1.18
CA MET A 1 -13.10 7.55 -1.14
C MET A 1 -12.47 7.21 0.21
N ILE A 2 -11.17 6.94 0.24
CA ILE A 2 -10.43 6.65 1.47
C ILE A 2 -9.94 7.97 2.09
N GLY A 3 -10.32 8.24 3.34
CA GLY A 3 -9.74 9.31 4.14
C GLY A 3 -8.61 8.77 5.01
N VAL A 4 -7.50 9.50 5.14
CA VAL A 4 -6.37 9.10 5.97
C VAL A 4 -6.06 10.14 7.04
N LEU A 5 -5.90 9.66 8.27
CA LEU A 5 -5.42 10.39 9.43
C LEU A 5 -4.05 9.81 9.83
N ALA A 6 -3.00 10.56 9.53
CA ALA A 6 -1.63 10.14 9.75
C ALA A 6 -0.80 11.25 10.37
N ASN A 7 0.33 10.89 10.98
CA ASN A 7 1.26 11.87 11.50
C ASN A 7 1.91 12.63 10.33
N PRO A 8 2.23 13.93 10.47
CA PRO A 8 2.93 14.67 9.42
C PRO A 8 4.28 14.03 9.01
N SER A 9 4.93 13.30 9.92
CA SER A 9 6.17 12.56 9.64
C SER A 9 5.98 11.38 8.68
N GLU A 10 4.75 10.88 8.52
CA GLU A 10 4.42 9.74 7.65
C GLU A 10 3.95 10.18 6.26
N GLU A 11 3.70 11.48 6.03
CA GLU A 11 3.08 11.99 4.80
C GLU A 11 3.78 11.50 3.53
N ARG A 12 5.11 11.54 3.49
CA ARG A 12 5.88 11.06 2.33
C ARG A 12 5.68 9.57 2.09
N ALA A 13 5.75 8.74 3.13
CA ALA A 13 5.59 7.30 3.00
C ALA A 13 4.16 6.91 2.58
N LEU A 14 3.18 7.67 3.08
CA LEU A 14 1.78 7.51 2.75
C LEU A 14 1.51 7.88 1.29
N ARG A 15 2.03 9.00 0.79
CA ARG A 15 1.91 9.37 -0.64
C ARG A 15 2.47 8.28 -1.54
N GLU A 16 3.68 7.82 -1.26
CA GLU A 16 4.31 6.72 -2.01
C GLU A 16 3.54 5.40 -1.89
N PHE A 17 2.99 5.09 -0.71
CA PHE A 17 2.16 3.90 -0.50
C PHE A 17 0.97 3.89 -1.43
N PHE A 18 0.25 5.00 -1.53
CA PHE A 18 -0.96 5.05 -2.35
C PHE A 18 -0.68 5.04 -3.85
N GLU A 19 0.52 5.47 -4.26
CA GLU A 19 1.00 5.22 -5.62
C GLU A 19 1.16 3.74 -5.93
N LEU A 20 1.37 2.88 -4.92
CA LEU A 20 1.40 1.42 -5.09
C LEU A 20 0.03 0.77 -4.84
N PHE A 21 -0.75 1.32 -3.91
CA PHE A 21 -2.09 0.84 -3.54
C PHE A 21 -3.14 1.11 -4.63
N LYS A 22 -2.90 2.10 -5.49
CA LYS A 22 -3.73 2.45 -6.66
C LYS A 22 -5.18 2.77 -6.34
N THR A 23 -5.51 3.31 -5.17
CA THR A 23 -6.91 3.65 -4.83
C THR A 23 -7.02 5.14 -4.49
N PRO A 24 -8.11 5.83 -4.92
CA PRO A 24 -8.34 7.22 -4.55
C PRO A 24 -8.36 7.44 -3.04
N TRP A 25 -7.55 8.40 -2.60
CA TRP A 25 -7.39 8.75 -1.20
C TRP A 25 -7.13 10.24 -1.03
N GLU A 26 -7.37 10.75 0.17
CA GLU A 26 -6.96 12.08 0.60
C GLU A 26 -6.75 12.12 2.12
N PHE A 27 -6.09 13.17 2.61
CA PHE A 27 -6.09 13.46 4.04
C PHE A 27 -7.48 13.89 4.49
N CYS A 28 -7.95 13.32 5.60
CA CYS A 28 -9.28 13.61 6.12
C CYS A 28 -9.50 15.12 6.31
N GLN A 29 -10.59 15.62 5.73
CA GLN A 29 -11.06 16.99 5.90
C GLN A 29 -12.24 17.04 6.90
N PRO A 30 -12.32 18.05 7.77
CA PRO A 30 -13.44 18.20 8.68
C PRO A 30 -14.79 18.27 7.95
N GLY A 31 -15.76 17.47 8.39
CA GLY A 31 -17.12 17.46 7.83
C GLY A 31 -17.28 16.71 6.52
N CYS A 32 -16.22 16.12 5.96
CA CYS A 32 -16.29 15.28 4.77
C CYS A 32 -16.62 13.82 5.14
N PRO A 33 -17.63 13.19 4.52
CA PRO A 33 -17.91 11.77 4.71
C PRO A 33 -16.92 10.92 3.91
N TYR A 34 -16.38 9.89 4.56
CA TYR A 34 -15.50 8.89 3.93
C TYR A 34 -16.10 7.50 4.04
N GLU A 35 -15.89 6.67 3.02
CA GLU A 35 -16.31 5.26 3.04
C GLU A 35 -15.35 4.41 3.88
N VAL A 36 -14.07 4.77 3.86
CA VAL A 36 -13.01 4.17 4.67
C VAL A 36 -12.22 5.30 5.32
N VAL A 37 -11.96 5.17 6.62
CA VAL A 37 -11.02 6.04 7.33
C VAL A 37 -9.87 5.16 7.82
N LEU A 38 -8.65 5.45 7.36
CA LEU A 38 -7.43 4.86 7.89
C LEU A 38 -6.85 5.79 8.93
N CYS A 39 -6.56 5.28 10.13
CA CYS A 39 -5.94 6.08 11.16
C CYS A 39 -4.69 5.41 11.71
N THR A 40 -3.58 6.13 11.70
CA THR A 40 -2.29 5.72 12.30
C THR A 40 -1.87 6.60 13.47
N THR A 41 -2.56 7.71 13.73
CA THR A 41 -2.26 8.58 14.87
C THR A 41 -2.91 8.07 16.15
N GLU A 42 -2.12 7.95 17.21
CA GLU A 42 -2.62 7.74 18.58
C GLU A 42 -3.21 9.04 19.17
N ASP A 43 -2.80 10.21 18.67
CA ASP A 43 -2.87 11.47 19.44
C ASP A 43 -3.90 12.53 19.01
N ARG A 44 -4.66 12.37 17.91
CA ARG A 44 -5.38 13.53 17.32
C ARG A 44 -6.85 13.36 16.97
N LEU A 45 -7.49 12.30 17.44
CA LEU A 45 -8.94 12.32 17.62
C LEU A 45 -9.19 12.01 19.09
N ASP A 46 -10.09 12.76 19.72
CA ASP A 46 -10.67 12.50 21.06
C ASP A 46 -11.44 11.17 21.12
N GLY A 47 -10.94 10.13 20.46
CA GLY A 47 -11.71 9.01 19.96
C GLY A 47 -10.88 7.78 19.58
N ILE A 48 -9.53 7.75 19.66
CA ILE A 48 -8.72 6.58 19.24
C ILE A 48 -7.93 5.94 20.39
N THR A 49 -7.26 6.71 21.24
CA THR A 49 -6.95 6.24 22.60
C THR A 49 -8.24 5.99 23.36
N ALA A 50 -9.23 6.87 23.19
CA ALA A 50 -10.59 6.61 23.63
C ALA A 50 -11.23 5.41 22.89
N PHE A 51 -10.89 5.08 21.64
CA PHE A 51 -11.44 3.88 21.00
C PHE A 51 -10.99 2.61 21.72
N ASP A 52 -9.67 2.41 21.90
CA ASP A 52 -9.19 1.19 22.55
C ASP A 52 -9.73 1.09 23.99
N ASP A 53 -9.85 2.21 24.71
CA ASP A 53 -10.43 2.28 26.06
C ASP A 53 -11.97 2.06 26.09
N GLU A 54 -12.73 2.76 25.23
CA GLU A 54 -14.19 2.64 25.07
C GLU A 54 -14.59 1.25 24.58
N GLN A 55 -13.78 0.65 23.71
CA GLN A 55 -14.04 -0.68 23.16
C GLN A 55 -13.47 -1.79 24.05
N HIS A 56 -12.81 -1.45 25.16
CA HIS A 56 -12.15 -2.38 26.08
C HIS A 56 -11.18 -3.35 25.37
N ILE A 57 -10.44 -2.84 24.37
CA ILE A 57 -9.46 -3.62 23.63
C ILE A 57 -8.27 -3.89 24.54
N GLN A 58 -8.11 -5.14 24.94
CA GLN A 58 -7.03 -5.55 25.82
C GLN A 58 -5.80 -5.98 25.02
N ILE A 59 -4.70 -5.25 25.20
CA ILE A 59 -3.39 -5.65 24.71
C ILE A 59 -2.91 -6.86 25.51
N ARG A 60 -2.43 -7.89 24.81
CA ARG A 60 -1.89 -9.11 25.40
C ARG A 60 -0.38 -9.04 25.53
N SER A 61 0.32 -8.71 24.45
CA SER A 61 1.78 -8.61 24.44
C SER A 61 2.25 -7.51 23.48
N GLN A 62 3.47 -7.02 23.71
CA GLN A 62 4.20 -6.18 22.76
C GLN A 62 5.38 -6.97 22.23
N LEU A 63 5.63 -6.86 20.93
CA LEU A 63 6.62 -7.61 20.19
C LEU A 63 7.49 -6.64 19.39
N GLN A 64 8.75 -7.02 19.20
CA GLN A 64 9.69 -6.26 18.38
C GLN A 64 10.25 -7.19 17.30
N GLY A 65 10.13 -6.79 16.03
CA GLY A 65 10.67 -7.59 14.92
C GLY A 65 9.91 -8.91 14.69
N ALA A 66 8.60 -8.91 14.89
CA ALA A 66 7.76 -10.11 14.79
C ALA A 66 7.61 -10.58 13.33
N ALA A 67 7.33 -11.88 13.16
CA ALA A 67 6.82 -12.42 11.92
C ALA A 67 5.35 -12.79 12.11
N LEU A 68 4.49 -12.33 11.20
CA LEU A 68 3.06 -12.55 11.23
C LEU A 68 2.68 -13.56 10.15
N SER A 69 1.52 -14.21 10.30
CA SER A 69 0.94 -15.07 9.27
C SER A 69 -0.37 -14.46 8.77
N TRP A 70 -0.44 -14.24 7.46
CA TRP A 70 -1.62 -13.74 6.76
C TRP A 70 -1.88 -14.60 5.53
N ALA A 71 -3.09 -15.16 5.42
CA ALA A 71 -3.48 -16.03 4.31
C ALA A 71 -2.51 -17.22 4.04
N GLY A 72 -1.79 -17.68 5.06
CA GLY A 72 -0.78 -18.73 4.95
C GLY A 72 0.62 -18.23 4.57
N ASP A 73 0.74 -16.96 4.17
CA ASP A 73 2.02 -16.32 3.88
C ASP A 73 2.63 -15.68 5.13
N ARG A 74 3.96 -15.66 5.14
CA ARG A 74 4.75 -15.02 6.20
C ARG A 74 4.89 -13.53 5.90
N LEU A 75 4.51 -12.69 6.87
CA LEU A 75 4.58 -11.23 6.82
C LEU A 75 5.56 -10.70 7.89
N PRO A 76 6.82 -10.41 7.52
CA PRO A 76 7.79 -9.81 8.44
C PRO A 76 7.41 -8.38 8.85
N ILE A 77 7.62 -8.03 10.12
CA ILE A 77 7.44 -6.68 10.66
C ILE A 77 8.78 -6.14 11.13
N TYR A 78 9.13 -4.93 10.69
CA TYR A 78 10.43 -4.27 10.95
C TYR A 78 10.35 -3.20 12.06
N GLY A 79 9.32 -3.26 12.88
CA GLY A 79 9.08 -2.34 13.99
C GLY A 79 8.40 -3.04 15.17
N ASN A 80 7.70 -2.23 15.97
CA ASN A 80 6.90 -2.75 17.08
C ASN A 80 5.56 -3.25 16.56
N SER A 81 5.09 -4.34 17.16
CA SER A 81 3.72 -4.82 16.99
C SER A 81 3.13 -5.18 18.36
N ILE A 82 1.82 -5.16 18.45
CA ILE A 82 1.06 -5.56 19.63
C ILE A 82 0.12 -6.71 19.26
N THR A 83 -0.15 -7.56 20.23
CA THR A 83 -1.18 -8.60 20.11
C THR A 83 -2.35 -8.28 21.02
N PHE A 84 -3.53 -8.79 20.68
CA PHE A 84 -4.78 -8.51 21.36
C PHE A 84 -5.32 -9.77 22.03
N ARG A 85 -5.96 -9.60 23.19
CA ARG A 85 -6.86 -10.60 23.76
C ARG A 85 -8.19 -10.53 23.01
N HIS A 86 -8.29 -11.23 21.90
CA HIS A 86 -9.50 -11.29 21.09
C HIS A 86 -10.01 -12.74 21.00
N GLN A 87 -11.29 -12.95 21.27
CA GLN A 87 -11.92 -14.29 21.24
C GLN A 87 -12.60 -14.62 19.90
N GLY A 88 -12.66 -13.67 18.96
CA GLY A 88 -13.25 -13.85 17.64
C GLY A 88 -12.24 -14.25 16.56
N THR A 89 -12.67 -14.20 15.30
CA THR A 89 -11.83 -14.53 14.15
C THR A 89 -10.74 -13.47 13.97
N SER A 90 -9.50 -13.91 14.10
CA SER A 90 -8.33 -13.09 13.77
C SER A 90 -8.13 -13.02 12.26
N VAL A 91 -7.81 -11.83 11.76
CA VAL A 91 -7.40 -11.60 10.36
C VAL A 91 -5.89 -11.82 10.20
N LEU A 92 -5.12 -11.52 11.25
CA LEU A 92 -3.67 -11.59 11.25
C LEU A 92 -3.19 -12.15 12.59
N ILE A 93 -2.37 -13.18 12.56
CA ILE A 93 -1.82 -13.79 13.77
C ILE A 93 -0.30 -13.67 13.80
N GLU A 94 0.29 -13.71 14.98
CA GLU A 94 1.72 -13.88 15.13
C GLU A 94 2.11 -15.33 14.83
N GLU A 95 3.16 -15.53 14.04
CA GLU A 95 3.50 -16.81 13.41
C GLU A 95 3.82 -17.91 14.44
N SER A 96 4.49 -17.58 15.54
CA SER A 96 4.99 -18.56 16.51
C SER A 96 4.00 -18.93 17.62
N SER A 97 3.26 -17.96 18.12
CA SER A 97 2.36 -18.05 19.27
C SER A 97 0.89 -18.20 18.85
N GLY A 98 0.55 -17.84 17.61
CA GLY A 98 -0.83 -17.77 17.14
C GLY A 98 -1.65 -16.65 17.77
N GLU A 99 -1.01 -15.71 18.48
CA GLU A 99 -1.71 -14.58 19.10
C GLU A 99 -2.30 -13.64 18.04
N CYS A 100 -3.48 -13.09 18.32
CA CYS A 100 -4.18 -12.18 17.40
C CYS A 100 -3.45 -10.84 17.30
N VAL A 101 -3.08 -10.42 16.09
CA VAL A 101 -2.41 -9.14 15.79
C VAL A 101 -3.32 -8.21 15.02
N ALA A 102 -4.32 -8.72 14.28
CA ALA A 102 -5.37 -7.90 13.71
C ALA A 102 -6.70 -8.63 13.71
N PHE A 103 -7.78 -7.90 13.97
CA PHE A 103 -9.14 -8.42 13.93
C PHE A 103 -10.08 -7.41 13.27
N MET A 104 -11.23 -7.91 12.83
CA MET A 104 -12.33 -7.10 12.33
C MET A 104 -13.57 -7.36 13.15
N GLU A 105 -14.30 -6.30 13.46
CA GLU A 105 -15.55 -6.38 14.20
C GLU A 105 -16.59 -5.46 13.56
N ARG A 106 -17.82 -5.95 13.44
CA ARG A 106 -18.96 -5.13 13.02
C ARG A 106 -19.65 -4.57 14.25
N ARG A 107 -19.82 -3.25 14.31
CA ARG A 107 -20.55 -2.56 15.37
C ARG A 107 -21.57 -1.61 14.73
N GLY A 108 -22.84 -1.94 14.89
CA GLY A 108 -23.93 -1.22 14.24
C GLY A 108 -23.82 -1.30 12.71
N ASP A 109 -23.80 -0.13 12.08
CA ASP A 109 -23.64 0.07 10.64
C ASP A 109 -22.17 0.15 10.18
N LYS A 110 -21.22 0.17 11.12
CA LYS A 110 -19.79 0.33 10.84
C LYS A 110 -19.02 -0.97 11.06
N VAL A 111 -17.94 -1.12 10.29
CA VAL A 111 -16.97 -2.20 10.44
C VAL A 111 -15.65 -1.58 10.89
N PHE A 112 -15.11 -2.08 11.97
CA PHE A 112 -13.84 -1.65 12.54
C PHE A 112 -12.79 -2.74 12.32
N ALA A 113 -11.64 -2.34 11.79
CA ALA A 113 -10.47 -3.19 11.70
C ALA A 113 -9.38 -2.61 12.60
N ARG A 114 -8.92 -3.38 13.58
CA ARG A 114 -7.79 -3.00 14.44
C ARG A 114 -6.58 -3.82 14.03
N VAL A 115 -5.49 -3.12 13.69
CA VAL A 115 -4.20 -3.72 13.33
C VAL A 115 -3.18 -3.34 14.39
N GLY A 116 -2.43 -4.32 14.89
CA GLY A 116 -1.49 -4.17 15.99
C GLY A 116 -0.12 -3.60 15.59
N TYR A 117 0.02 -2.98 14.43
CA TYR A 117 1.25 -2.30 14.04
C TYR A 117 0.94 -1.11 13.14
N ASP A 118 1.88 -0.17 13.08
CA ASP A 118 1.77 1.00 12.22
C ASP A 118 2.18 0.64 10.78
N LEU A 119 1.18 0.56 9.90
CA LEU A 119 1.38 0.27 8.48
C LEU A 119 2.30 1.29 7.80
N PHE A 120 2.11 2.59 8.00
CA PHE A 120 2.87 3.59 7.26
C PHE A 120 4.33 3.69 7.74
N ARG A 121 4.59 3.39 9.02
CA ARG A 121 5.95 3.22 9.52
C ARG A 121 6.65 1.98 8.96
N GLN A 122 5.92 0.88 8.75
CA GLN A 122 6.45 -0.28 8.02
C GLN A 122 6.78 0.07 6.57
N VAL A 123 5.86 0.71 5.87
CA VAL A 123 6.06 1.14 4.48
C VAL A 123 7.26 2.09 4.37
N GLN A 124 7.38 3.07 5.28
CA GLN A 124 8.53 3.97 5.33
C GLN A 124 9.84 3.18 5.46
N THR A 125 9.88 2.18 6.34
CA THR A 125 11.07 1.34 6.54
C THR A 125 11.41 0.55 5.28
N LEU A 126 10.42 -0.10 4.66
CA LEU A 126 10.58 -0.87 3.43
C LEU A 126 11.08 -0.01 2.26
N LEU A 127 10.48 1.16 2.05
CA LEU A 127 10.83 2.03 0.92
C LEU A 127 12.16 2.77 1.11
N SER A 128 12.57 3.05 2.36
CA SER A 128 13.78 3.83 2.63
C SER A 128 15.03 2.98 2.93
N LYS A 129 14.87 1.87 3.65
CA LYS A 129 15.97 1.00 4.09
C LYS A 129 15.96 -0.35 3.38
N GLY A 130 14.81 -0.75 2.83
CA GLY A 130 14.61 -2.10 2.32
C GLY A 130 14.42 -3.12 3.43
N GLN A 131 14.30 -4.38 3.01
CA GLN A 131 14.22 -5.54 3.89
C GLN A 131 15.56 -6.27 4.00
N PRO A 132 15.84 -6.95 5.12
CA PRO A 132 17.04 -7.78 5.27
C PRO A 132 17.11 -8.89 4.20
N PRO A 133 18.32 -9.35 3.81
CA PRO A 133 18.48 -10.41 2.82
C PRO A 133 17.73 -11.70 3.15
N ALA A 134 17.59 -12.02 4.44
CA ALA A 134 16.83 -13.18 4.92
C ALA A 134 15.34 -13.17 4.49
N ASN A 135 14.78 -11.98 4.25
CA ASN A 135 13.40 -11.81 3.79
C ASN A 135 13.32 -11.41 2.32
N ALA A 136 14.43 -11.40 1.56
CA ALA A 136 14.46 -10.91 0.18
C ALA A 136 13.48 -11.62 -0.76
N GLY A 137 13.16 -12.90 -0.49
CA GLY A 137 12.17 -13.68 -1.25
C GLY A 137 10.71 -13.42 -0.86
N VAL A 138 10.45 -12.57 0.14
CA VAL A 138 9.10 -12.25 0.61
C VAL A 138 8.69 -10.88 0.05
N PRO A 139 7.54 -10.77 -0.66
CA PRO A 139 7.05 -9.51 -1.17
C PRO A 139 6.31 -8.73 -0.07
N THR A 140 7.05 -8.29 0.96
CA THR A 140 6.45 -7.78 2.21
C THR A 140 5.55 -6.56 1.99
N LEU A 141 5.91 -5.67 1.08
CA LEU A 141 5.11 -4.48 0.77
C LEU A 141 3.79 -4.86 0.09
N GLU A 142 3.82 -5.79 -0.84
CA GLU A 142 2.65 -6.31 -1.55
C GLU A 142 1.72 -7.06 -0.59
N LEU A 143 2.26 -7.79 0.39
CA LEU A 143 1.47 -8.44 1.43
C LEU A 143 0.76 -7.40 2.32
N HIS A 144 1.41 -6.29 2.68
CA HIS A 144 0.74 -5.20 3.39
C HIS A 144 -0.38 -4.54 2.56
N ILE A 145 -0.14 -4.32 1.26
CA ILE A 145 -1.17 -3.85 0.32
C ILE A 145 -2.32 -4.85 0.28
N GLY A 146 -2.02 -6.14 0.13
CA GLY A 146 -2.99 -7.23 0.09
C GLY A 146 -3.85 -7.29 1.36
N LEU A 147 -3.23 -7.19 2.53
CA LEU A 147 -3.91 -7.13 3.82
C LEU A 147 -4.90 -5.96 3.87
N LEU A 148 -4.45 -4.74 3.54
CA LEU A 148 -5.33 -3.57 3.58
C LEU A 148 -6.48 -3.69 2.57
N ARG A 149 -6.22 -4.19 1.35
CA ARG A 149 -7.28 -4.44 0.36
C ARG A 149 -8.28 -5.47 0.89
N ASN A 150 -7.81 -6.54 1.51
CA ASN A 150 -8.67 -7.57 2.08
C ASN A 150 -9.53 -7.01 3.21
N LEU A 151 -8.98 -6.18 4.10
CA LEU A 151 -9.74 -5.52 5.18
C LEU A 151 -10.87 -4.63 4.62
N ILE A 152 -10.60 -3.86 3.57
CA ILE A 152 -11.61 -2.97 2.94
C ILE A 152 -12.66 -3.79 2.19
N VAL A 153 -12.27 -4.82 1.44
CA VAL A 153 -13.24 -5.64 0.71
C VAL A 153 -14.09 -6.48 1.67
N ALA A 154 -13.50 -7.01 2.74
CA ALA A 154 -14.21 -7.75 3.78
C ALA A 154 -15.21 -6.88 4.57
N SER A 155 -15.04 -5.55 4.59
CA SER A 155 -16.04 -4.63 5.16
C SER A 155 -17.24 -4.39 4.23
N GLY A 156 -17.20 -4.91 3.01
CA GLY A 156 -18.28 -4.81 2.01
C GLY A 156 -18.10 -3.68 0.99
N LEU A 157 -16.92 -3.05 0.94
CA LEU A 157 -16.62 -1.95 0.03
C LEU A 157 -15.85 -2.43 -1.21
N ALA A 158 -16.13 -1.80 -2.35
CA ALA A 158 -15.36 -2.03 -3.57
C ALA A 158 -14.18 -1.04 -3.65
N LEU A 159 -13.05 -1.51 -4.17
CA LEU A 159 -11.89 -0.66 -4.45
C LEU A 159 -11.88 -0.27 -5.93
N VAL A 160 -11.75 1.03 -6.19
CA VAL A 160 -11.56 1.56 -7.54
C VAL A 160 -10.06 1.72 -7.79
N GLU A 161 -9.57 1.12 -8.86
CA GLU A 161 -8.16 1.24 -9.24
C GLU A 161 -7.91 2.51 -10.07
N ILE A 162 -6.87 3.27 -9.72
CA ILE A 162 -6.38 4.45 -10.45
C ILE A 162 -4.95 4.24 -10.96
N PRO A 163 -4.56 4.85 -12.10
CA PRO A 163 -3.22 4.70 -12.64
C PRO A 163 -2.15 5.34 -11.72
N PRO A 164 -0.93 4.78 -11.63
CA PRO A 164 0.18 5.41 -10.90
C PRO A 164 0.55 6.79 -11.46
N VAL A 165 0.73 7.75 -10.56
CA VAL A 165 1.29 9.07 -10.86
C VAL A 165 2.21 9.51 -9.71
N PRO A 166 3.55 9.48 -9.86
CA PRO A 166 4.46 9.73 -8.76
C PRO A 166 4.30 11.16 -8.25
N GLU A 167 4.63 11.39 -6.98
CA GLU A 167 4.47 12.70 -6.35
C GLU A 167 5.14 13.82 -7.17
N GLY A 168 4.38 14.88 -7.47
CA GLY A 168 4.85 16.04 -8.24
C GLY A 168 4.86 15.86 -9.76
N HIS A 169 4.39 14.73 -10.28
CA HIS A 169 4.29 14.46 -11.72
C HIS A 169 2.83 14.34 -12.18
N ALA A 170 2.58 14.49 -13.48
CA ALA A 170 1.23 14.39 -14.06
C ALA A 170 0.89 12.97 -14.58
N PHE A 171 1.90 12.12 -14.75
CA PHE A 171 1.78 10.73 -15.19
C PHE A 171 3.06 9.95 -14.89
N THR A 172 2.97 8.62 -14.83
CA THR A 172 4.12 7.71 -14.91
C THR A 172 4.27 7.18 -16.33
N ALA A 173 5.52 7.07 -16.80
CA ALA A 173 5.85 6.25 -17.97
C ALA A 173 6.76 5.10 -17.53
N CYS A 174 6.21 3.89 -17.43
CA CYS A 174 7.02 2.68 -17.24
C CYS A 174 7.55 2.23 -18.60
N LEU A 175 8.87 2.13 -18.72
CA LEU A 175 9.52 1.55 -19.90
C LEU A 175 9.60 0.03 -19.72
N THR A 176 8.45 -0.62 -19.82
CA THR A 176 8.35 -2.08 -20.02
C THR A 176 8.59 -2.40 -21.50
N HIS A 177 8.89 -3.66 -21.82
CA HIS A 177 9.05 -4.08 -23.23
C HIS A 177 7.74 -3.91 -24.03
N ASP A 178 6.59 -3.90 -23.35
CA ASP A 178 5.30 -3.50 -23.89
C ASP A 178 4.89 -2.15 -23.32
N VAL A 179 4.52 -1.22 -24.19
CA VAL A 179 4.08 0.13 -23.80
C VAL A 179 2.56 0.13 -23.68
N ASP A 180 2.02 0.59 -22.55
CA ASP A 180 0.59 0.81 -22.38
C ASP A 180 0.10 1.98 -23.27
N HIS A 181 -0.30 1.62 -24.48
CA HIS A 181 -0.82 2.53 -25.51
C HIS A 181 -1.97 3.49 -25.09
N PRO A 182 -2.84 3.21 -24.09
CA PRO A 182 -3.93 4.11 -23.74
C PRO A 182 -3.48 5.50 -23.24
N CYS A 183 -2.38 5.57 -22.49
CA CYS A 183 -1.90 6.84 -21.90
C CYS A 183 -1.10 7.69 -22.90
N LEU A 184 -0.40 7.06 -23.85
CA LEU A 184 0.32 7.75 -24.94
C LEU A 184 -0.59 8.62 -25.80
N ARG A 185 -1.88 8.27 -25.95
CA ARG A 185 -2.84 9.09 -26.74
C ARG A 185 -3.00 10.51 -26.20
N ARG A 186 -2.70 10.74 -24.91
CA ARG A 186 -2.74 12.07 -24.29
C ARG A 186 -1.50 12.91 -24.65
N HIS A 187 -0.41 12.26 -25.03
CA HIS A 187 0.83 12.87 -25.48
C HIS A 187 0.80 12.99 -27.01
N LYS A 188 0.36 14.15 -27.50
CA LYS A 188 0.44 14.54 -28.92
C LYS A 188 1.88 14.96 -29.24
N PHE A 189 2.12 16.21 -29.61
CA PHE A 189 3.42 16.74 -30.03
C PHE A 189 4.38 17.10 -28.88
N ASP A 190 4.45 16.30 -27.82
CA ASP A 190 5.37 16.59 -26.72
C ASP A 190 6.75 15.93 -26.92
N ARG A 191 7.73 16.33 -26.10
CA ARG A 191 9.10 15.78 -26.17
C ARG A 191 9.14 14.27 -25.94
N THR A 192 8.19 13.73 -25.18
CA THR A 192 8.03 12.30 -24.94
C THR A 192 7.72 11.57 -26.25
N MET A 193 6.69 12.01 -26.99
CA MET A 193 6.34 11.45 -28.30
C MET A 193 7.50 11.54 -29.29
N PHE A 194 8.17 12.70 -29.38
CA PHE A 194 9.32 12.85 -30.28
C PHE A 194 10.51 11.97 -29.89
N GLY A 195 10.78 11.81 -28.59
CA GLY A 195 11.81 10.89 -28.09
C GLY A 195 11.51 9.43 -28.46
N PHE A 196 10.25 9.01 -28.35
CA PHE A 196 9.81 7.68 -28.79
C PHE A 196 9.96 7.51 -30.31
N LEU A 197 9.48 8.46 -31.10
CA LEU A 197 9.55 8.40 -32.57
C LEU A 197 11.00 8.36 -33.05
N TYR A 198 11.87 9.20 -32.46
CA TYR A 198 13.30 9.19 -32.76
C TYR A 198 13.93 7.84 -32.45
N ARG A 199 13.67 7.26 -31.27
CA ARG A 199 14.24 5.97 -30.89
C ARG A 199 13.67 4.81 -31.71
N ALA A 200 12.39 4.86 -32.08
CA ALA A 200 11.74 3.86 -32.93
C ALA A 200 12.22 3.91 -34.39
N ILE A 201 12.47 5.09 -34.95
CA ILE A 201 12.92 5.25 -36.34
C ILE A 201 14.45 5.11 -36.40
N PHE A 202 15.19 6.01 -35.76
CA PHE A 202 16.65 6.04 -35.85
C PHE A 202 17.31 4.87 -35.13
N GLY A 203 16.78 4.48 -33.97
CA GLY A 203 17.27 3.29 -33.25
C GLY A 203 17.11 2.01 -34.07
N SER A 204 15.98 1.87 -34.78
CA SER A 204 15.75 0.72 -35.68
C SER A 204 16.67 0.76 -36.91
N ILE A 205 16.86 1.90 -37.56
CA ILE A 205 17.78 2.05 -38.70
C ILE A 205 19.23 1.69 -38.28
N VAL A 206 19.68 2.19 -37.13
CA VAL A 206 21.00 1.87 -36.57
C VAL A 206 21.12 0.38 -36.25
N ASN A 207 20.08 -0.24 -35.70
CA ASN A 207 20.09 -1.66 -35.39
C ASN A 207 20.08 -2.55 -36.65
N VAL A 208 19.40 -2.13 -37.73
CA VAL A 208 19.47 -2.78 -39.04
C VAL A 208 20.89 -2.67 -39.62
N GLY A 209 21.48 -1.46 -39.61
CA GLY A 209 22.88 -1.27 -40.06
C GLY A 209 23.91 -2.03 -39.22
N ARG A 210 23.62 -2.31 -37.95
CA ARG A 210 24.43 -3.13 -37.04
C ARG A 210 24.10 -4.62 -37.09
N GLY A 211 23.21 -5.06 -37.97
CA GLY A 211 22.80 -6.47 -38.12
C GLY A 211 22.02 -7.04 -36.93
N ARG A 212 21.55 -6.20 -36.00
CA ARG A 212 20.77 -6.59 -34.81
C ARG A 212 19.27 -6.70 -35.09
N LEU A 213 18.82 -6.23 -36.25
CA LEU A 213 17.45 -6.34 -36.74
C LEU A 213 17.47 -6.77 -38.21
N SER A 214 16.68 -7.78 -38.55
CA SER A 214 16.47 -8.25 -39.93
C SER A 214 15.46 -7.36 -40.64
N LEU A 215 15.74 -6.98 -41.89
CA LEU A 215 14.79 -6.29 -42.78
C LEU A 215 13.70 -7.21 -43.34
N ARG A 216 13.84 -8.54 -43.17
CA ARG A 216 12.81 -9.51 -43.53
C ARG A 216 11.98 -9.89 -42.29
N ARG A 217 10.67 -9.74 -42.43
CA ARG A 217 9.67 -10.43 -41.61
C ARG A 217 9.84 -11.94 -41.72
#